data_AF-A0A7S4PX97-F1
#
_entry.id   AF-A0A7S4PX97-F1
#
_cell.length_a   1.000
_cell.length_b   1.000
_cell.length_c   1.000
_cell.angle_alpha   90.00
_cell.angle_beta   90.00
_cell.angle_gamma   90.00
#
_symmetry.space_group_name_H-M   'P 1'
#
loop_
_entity.id
_entity.type
_entity.pdbx_description
1 polymer ?
#
loop_
_entity_poly.entity_id
_entity_poly.type
_entity_poly.pdbx_seq_one_letter_code
_entity_poly.pdbx_strand_id
1 'polypeptide(L)'
;TAVCGIDVDDLFAYTTTKSIRIKDARLGLLHYCLMLLIILYIVVYQLIYKNGYLRFSPAQNTVRLTLQEPTRGCNPNQADCKDSFRPVSQLPYCCAKNSSCRATPAAVTSGQASPT
;
A
#
# COMPACT_ATOMS: atom_id res chain seq x y z
N THR A 1 -6.99 -47.38 48.46
CA THR A 1 -7.27 -46.42 49.56
C THR A 1 -8.45 -45.59 49.13
N ALA A 2 -9.66 -45.88 49.64
CA ALA A 2 -10.87 -45.16 49.25
C ALA A 2 -11.04 -43.92 50.12
N VAL A 3 -11.15 -42.75 49.49
CA VAL A 3 -11.57 -41.50 50.13
C VAL A 3 -12.93 -41.16 49.52
N CYS A 4 -13.98 -41.07 50.36
CA CYS A 4 -15.35 -40.73 49.96
C CYS A 4 -16.05 -41.70 48.98
N GLY A 5 -15.82 -43.01 49.08
CA GLY A 5 -16.62 -44.02 48.35
C GLY A 5 -16.47 -44.02 46.83
N ILE A 6 -15.54 -43.23 46.30
CA ILE A 6 -15.17 -43.18 44.88
C ILE A 6 -13.71 -43.63 44.82
N ASP A 7 -13.45 -44.67 44.03
CA ASP A 7 -12.10 -45.16 43.81
C ASP A 7 -11.29 -44.11 43.04
N VAL A 8 -10.17 -43.67 43.62
CA VAL A 8 -9.27 -42.68 42.99
C VAL A 8 -8.76 -43.15 41.63
N ASP A 9 -8.63 -44.46 41.43
CA ASP A 9 -8.22 -45.08 40.18
C ASP A 9 -9.23 -44.89 39.04
N ASP A 10 -10.53 -44.73 39.35
CA ASP A 10 -11.57 -44.46 38.34
C ASP A 10 -11.53 -42.98 37.90
N LEU A 11 -11.28 -42.06 38.83
CA LEU A 11 -11.14 -40.63 38.52
C LEU A 11 -9.94 -40.34 37.61
N PHE A 12 -8.86 -41.10 37.75
CA PHE A 12 -7.65 -40.99 36.92
C PHE A 12 -7.67 -41.93 35.70
N ALA A 13 -8.77 -42.63 35.43
CA ALA A 13 -8.85 -43.54 34.29
C ALA A 13 -8.86 -42.76 32.96
N TYR A 14 -7.80 -42.92 32.16
CA TYR A 14 -7.71 -42.34 30.83
C TYR A 14 -8.41 -43.23 29.80
N THR A 15 -9.54 -42.76 29.28
CA THR A 15 -10.26 -43.45 28.21
C THR A 15 -9.60 -43.17 26.86
N THR A 16 -9.09 -44.21 26.19
CA THR A 16 -8.52 -44.09 24.84
C THR A 16 -9.44 -44.70 23.80
N THR A 17 -9.65 -44.01 22.69
CA THR A 17 -10.47 -44.52 21.60
C THR A 17 -9.71 -45.60 20.84
N LYS A 18 -10.24 -46.82 20.83
CA LYS A 18 -9.69 -47.90 20.00
C LYS A 18 -9.90 -47.57 18.53
N SER A 19 -8.82 -47.32 17.79
CA SER A 19 -8.87 -47.10 16.33
C SER A 19 -8.77 -48.43 15.58
N ILE A 20 -9.58 -48.58 14.52
CA ILE A 20 -9.57 -49.76 13.65
C ILE A 20 -9.02 -49.32 12.29
N ARG A 21 -7.95 -49.99 11.85
CA ARG A 21 -7.28 -49.66 10.59
C ARG A 21 -7.85 -50.49 9.45
N ILE A 22 -8.61 -49.85 8.57
CA ILE A 22 -9.18 -50.47 7.38
C ILE A 22 -8.17 -50.35 6.24
N LYS A 23 -7.75 -51.49 5.66
CA LYS A 23 -6.83 -51.54 4.51
C LYS A 23 -7.63 -51.50 3.21
N ASP A 24 -8.06 -50.31 2.81
CA ASP A 24 -8.72 -50.09 1.52
C ASP A 24 -8.01 -48.95 0.74
N ALA A 25 -7.62 -49.24 -0.50
CA ALA A 25 -6.89 -48.31 -1.35
C ALA A 25 -7.74 -47.11 -1.80
N ARG A 26 -9.06 -47.30 -2.02
CA ARG A 26 -9.95 -46.23 -2.48
C ARG A 26 -10.21 -45.22 -1.37
N LEU A 27 -10.41 -45.71 -0.15
CA LEU A 27 -10.62 -44.86 1.03
C LEU A 27 -9.36 -44.04 1.36
N GLY A 28 -8.19 -44.68 1.29
CA GLY A 28 -6.91 -43.99 1.45
C GLY A 28 -6.69 -42.91 0.39
N LEU A 29 -6.92 -43.24 -0.89
CA LEU A 29 -6.77 -42.29 -2.00
C LEU A 29 -7.67 -41.06 -1.81
N LEU A 30 -8.94 -41.25 -1.46
CA LEU A 30 -9.87 -40.13 -1.25
C LEU A 30 -9.41 -39.24 -0.07
N HIS A 31 -8.98 -39.86 1.03
CA HIS A 31 -8.46 -39.13 2.19
C HIS A 31 -7.22 -38.30 1.81
N TYR A 32 -6.23 -38.91 1.16
CA TYR A 32 -5.01 -38.22 0.74
C TYR A 32 -5.27 -37.16 -0.33
N CYS A 33 -6.17 -37.41 -1.29
CA CYS A 33 -6.58 -36.40 -2.28
C CYS A 33 -7.21 -35.18 -1.61
N LEU A 34 -8.12 -35.38 -0.65
CA LEU A 34 -8.75 -34.28 0.08
C LEU A 34 -7.72 -33.51 0.92
N MET A 35 -6.84 -34.22 1.63
CA MET A 35 -5.74 -33.62 2.39
C MET A 35 -4.83 -32.77 1.49
N LEU A 36 -4.43 -33.33 0.34
CA LEU A 36 -3.58 -32.64 -0.64
C LEU A 36 -4.29 -31.41 -1.23
N LEU A 37 -5.57 -31.52 -1.55
CA LEU A 37 -6.36 -30.41 -2.09
C LEU A 37 -6.44 -29.25 -1.11
N ILE A 38 -6.69 -29.53 0.17
CA ILE A 38 -6.72 -28.51 1.23
C ILE A 38 -5.34 -27.85 1.40
N ILE A 39 -4.26 -28.66 1.43
CA ILE A 39 -2.89 -28.13 1.52
C ILE A 39 -2.59 -27.22 0.32
N LEU A 40 -2.91 -27.67 -0.89
CA LEU A 40 -2.68 -26.91 -2.11
C LEU A 40 -3.50 -25.61 -2.13
N TYR A 41 -4.76 -25.65 -1.68
CA TYR A 41 -5.58 -24.46 -1.53
C TYR A 41 -4.93 -23.45 -0.58
N ILE A 42 -4.47 -23.88 0.60
CA ILE A 42 -3.85 -22.97 1.56
C ILE A 42 -2.54 -22.41 1.01
N VAL A 43 -1.66 -23.25 0.44
CA VAL A 43 -0.36 -22.80 -0.08
C VAL A 43 -0.53 -21.85 -1.26
N VAL A 44 -1.34 -22.23 -2.25
CA VAL A 44 -1.49 -21.42 -3.47
C VAL A 44 -2.34 -20.18 -3.18
N TYR A 45 -3.51 -20.34 -2.58
CA TYR A 45 -4.44 -19.22 -2.41
C TYR A 45 -4.07 -18.32 -1.22
N GLN A 46 -3.83 -18.90 -0.03
CA GLN A 46 -3.61 -18.09 1.17
C GLN A 46 -2.16 -17.57 1.27
N LEU A 47 -1.18 -18.39 0.88
CA LEU A 47 0.23 -18.00 0.92
C LEU A 47 0.64 -17.20 -0.31
N ILE A 48 0.47 -17.74 -1.52
CA ILE A 48 1.01 -17.09 -2.73
C ILE A 48 0.14 -15.91 -3.18
N TYR A 49 -1.19 -16.07 -3.23
CA TYR A 49 -2.05 -14.98 -3.72
C TYR A 49 -2.33 -13.89 -2.69
N LYS A 50 -2.57 -14.27 -1.43
CA LYS A 50 -2.88 -13.30 -0.37
C LYS A 50 -1.67 -12.85 0.44
N ASN A 51 -0.50 -13.48 0.25
CA ASN A 51 0.74 -13.17 0.96
C ASN A 51 0.51 -13.00 2.48
N GLY A 52 -0.29 -13.88 3.11
CA GLY A 52 -0.70 -13.74 4.51
C GLY A 52 0.45 -13.81 5.54
N TYR A 53 1.64 -14.22 5.12
CA TYR A 53 2.88 -14.17 5.90
C TYR A 53 3.52 -12.77 5.91
N LEU A 54 3.15 -11.91 4.96
CA LEU A 54 3.65 -10.56 4.85
C LEU A 54 2.66 -9.62 5.55
N ARG A 55 3.10 -8.99 6.64
CA ARG A 55 2.32 -7.94 7.29
C ARG A 55 2.35 -6.71 6.42
N PHE A 56 1.37 -6.57 5.53
CA PHE A 56 1.16 -5.36 4.75
C PHE A 56 0.71 -4.25 5.69
N SER A 57 1.67 -3.43 6.13
CA SER A 57 1.36 -2.15 6.76
C SER A 57 1.11 -1.16 5.61
N PRO A 58 -0.13 -0.66 5.43
CA PRO A 58 -0.38 0.37 4.43
C PRO A 58 0.46 1.60 4.78
N ALA A 59 1.35 2.01 3.88
CA ALA A 59 2.17 3.19 4.06
C ALA A 59 1.24 4.43 4.08
N GLN A 60 1.05 5.01 5.27
CA GLN A 60 0.32 6.26 5.43
C GLN A 60 1.22 7.40 4.97
N ASN A 61 1.11 7.80 3.70
CA ASN A 61 1.85 8.93 3.15
C ASN A 61 1.01 10.22 3.22
N THR A 62 1.43 11.17 4.03
CA THR A 62 0.86 12.53 3.98
C THR A 62 1.68 13.36 3.00
N VAL A 63 1.17 13.57 1.79
CA VAL A 63 1.79 14.49 0.84
C VAL A 63 1.34 15.91 1.18
N ARG A 64 2.28 16.79 1.54
CA ARG A 64 2.01 18.22 1.68
C ARG A 64 2.54 18.94 0.45
N LEU A 65 1.61 19.51 -0.33
CA LEU A 65 1.94 20.40 -1.44
C LEU A 65 1.75 21.83 -0.95
N THR A 66 2.84 22.61 -0.94
CA THR A 66 2.79 24.04 -0.68
C THR A 66 3.01 24.77 -1.99
N LEU A 67 1.99 25.50 -2.45
CA LEU A 67 2.12 26.36 -3.60
C LEU A 67 2.69 27.70 -3.13
N GLN A 68 3.84 28.09 -3.68
CA GLN A 68 4.45 29.40 -3.43
C GLN A 68 4.45 30.22 -4.71
N GLU A 69 4.01 31.48 -4.60
CA GLU A 69 3.96 32.41 -5.71
C GLU A 69 5.37 32.76 -6.24
N PRO A 70 5.55 32.93 -7.56
CA PRO A 70 6.83 33.29 -8.15
C PRO A 70 7.13 34.77 -7.92
N THR A 71 7.98 35.07 -6.95
CA THR A 71 8.40 36.44 -6.63
C THR A 71 9.69 36.84 -7.37
N ARG A 72 10.00 38.14 -7.43
CA ARG A 72 11.28 38.68 -7.95
C ARG A 72 12.43 38.49 -6.94
N GLY A 73 12.61 37.29 -6.39
CA GLY A 73 13.66 36.98 -5.40
C GLY A 73 13.41 37.56 -4.00
N CYS A 74 12.17 37.93 -3.68
CA CYS A 74 11.76 38.47 -2.39
C CYS A 74 10.83 37.51 -1.64
N ASN A 75 10.69 37.69 -0.31
CA ASN A 75 9.77 36.89 0.50
C ASN A 75 8.32 37.38 0.25
N PRO A 76 7.39 36.49 -0.15
CA PRO A 76 6.00 36.87 -0.45
C PRO A 76 5.22 37.44 0.75
N ASN A 77 5.71 37.28 1.99
CA ASN A 77 5.08 37.86 3.18
C ASN A 77 5.37 39.36 3.40
N GLN A 78 6.13 40.00 2.51
CA GLN A 78 6.45 41.43 2.61
C GLN A 78 5.62 42.25 1.63
N ALA A 79 5.05 43.37 2.10
CA ALA A 79 4.17 44.22 1.28
C ALA A 79 4.85 44.88 0.06
N ASP A 80 6.18 44.96 0.04
CA ASP A 80 6.95 45.51 -1.09
C ASP A 80 7.33 44.44 -2.13
N CYS A 81 7.02 43.16 -1.88
CA CYS A 81 7.39 42.08 -2.77
C CYS A 81 6.47 42.05 -3.99
N LYS A 82 7.07 42.13 -5.19
CA LYS A 82 6.34 42.11 -6.46
C LYS A 82 6.46 40.75 -7.14
N ASP A 83 5.35 40.35 -7.74
CA ASP A 83 5.27 39.10 -8.48
C ASP A 83 6.01 39.13 -9.80
N SER A 84 6.56 37.99 -10.18
CA SER A 84 7.23 37.76 -11.45
C SER A 84 6.35 36.99 -12.44
N PHE A 85 5.06 37.33 -12.53
CA PHE A 85 4.18 36.76 -13.54
C PHE A 85 4.51 37.33 -14.92
N ARG A 86 4.57 36.45 -15.93
CA ARG A 86 4.55 36.88 -17.34
C ARG A 86 3.11 37.25 -17.71
N PRO A 87 2.88 38.33 -18.47
CA PRO A 87 1.54 38.69 -18.92
C PRO A 87 0.96 37.57 -19.79
N VAL A 88 -0.33 37.30 -19.63
CA VAL A 88 -1.05 36.16 -20.26
C VAL A 88 -0.85 36.09 -21.78
N SER A 89 -0.67 37.24 -22.44
CA SER A 89 -0.41 37.34 -23.88
C SER A 89 0.95 36.77 -24.33
N GLN A 90 1.90 36.59 -23.42
CA GLN A 90 3.25 36.06 -23.67
C GLN A 90 3.38 34.58 -23.29
N LEU A 91 2.33 33.95 -22.75
CA LEU A 91 2.34 32.54 -22.40
C LEU A 91 2.10 31.71 -23.68
N PRO A 92 3.05 30.82 -24.05
CA PRO A 92 3.00 30.09 -25.32
C PRO A 92 1.79 29.13 -25.39
N TYR A 93 1.25 28.74 -24.24
CA TYR A 93 0.08 27.88 -24.12
C TYR A 93 -1.25 28.64 -24.15
N CYS A 94 -1.25 29.99 -24.09
CA CYS A 94 -2.46 30.81 -24.15
C CYS A 94 -2.85 31.24 -25.58
N CYS A 95 -2.02 30.96 -26.58
CA CYS A 95 -2.27 31.34 -27.96
C CYS A 95 -3.27 30.38 -28.62
N ALA A 96 -4.57 30.67 -28.52
CA ALA A 96 -5.58 30.04 -29.36
C ALA A 96 -5.55 30.65 -30.78
N LYS A 97 -5.97 29.87 -31.79
CA LYS A 97 -5.81 30.15 -33.23
C LYS A 97 -6.43 31.47 -33.78
N ASN A 98 -7.06 32.34 -32.98
CA ASN A 98 -7.62 33.62 -33.45
C ASN A 98 -7.33 34.87 -32.58
N SER A 99 -6.48 34.78 -31.56
CA SER A 99 -6.16 35.92 -30.69
C SER A 99 -4.79 36.53 -31.02
N SER A 100 -4.63 37.83 -30.73
CA SER A 100 -3.48 38.72 -31.01
C SER A 100 -2.16 38.35 -30.31
N CYS A 101 -1.98 37.08 -29.96
CA CYS A 101 -0.87 36.57 -29.18
C CYS A 101 0.34 36.35 -30.09
N ARG A 102 1.45 37.03 -29.80
CA ARG A 102 2.71 36.87 -30.54
C ARG A 102 3.54 35.83 -29.80
N ALA A 103 3.59 34.60 -30.33
CA ALA A 103 4.48 33.55 -29.83
C ALA A 103 5.93 33.89 -30.19
N THR A 104 6.55 34.80 -29.43
CA THR A 104 7.99 35.00 -29.54
C THR A 104 8.67 33.85 -28.79
N PRO A 105 9.53 33.04 -29.44
CA PRO A 105 10.29 32.02 -28.74
C PRO A 105 11.12 32.69 -27.66
N ALA A 106 11.10 32.12 -26.45
CA ALA A 106 11.76 32.67 -25.28
C ALA A 106 13.29 32.62 -25.44
N ALA A 107 13.86 33.59 -26.15
CA ALA A 107 15.22 34.03 -25.92
C ALA A 107 15.24 34.82 -24.61
N VAL A 108 15.80 34.17 -23.58
CA VAL A 108 16.85 34.71 -22.71
C VAL A 108 16.96 36.25 -22.66
N THR A 109 16.92 36.76 -21.42
CA THR A 109 17.33 38.09 -20.92
C THR A 109 16.19 39.03 -20.54
N SER A 110 15.78 38.96 -19.27
CA SER A 110 15.68 40.16 -18.45
C SER A 110 16.69 40.00 -17.32
N GLY A 111 17.95 40.33 -17.63
CA GLY A 111 18.96 40.56 -16.61
C GLY A 111 18.78 41.95 -16.02
N GLN A 112 18.81 42.03 -14.71
CA GLN A 112 19.49 43.07 -13.92
C GLN A 112 19.69 42.45 -12.54
N ALA A 113 20.80 41.72 -12.35
CA ALA A 113 22.04 42.29 -11.83
C ALA A 113 21.86 42.76 -10.39
N SER A 114 22.27 41.91 -9.46
CA SER A 114 22.82 42.34 -8.17
C SER A 114 24.13 43.05 -8.47
N PRO A 115 24.32 44.30 -8.03
CA PRO A 115 25.59 44.71 -7.47
C PRO A 115 25.59 44.33 -5.98
N THR A 116 26.80 44.06 -5.50
CA THR A 116 27.24 44.01 -4.09
C THR A 116 26.51 44.98 -3.15
#